data_AF-A0A346S1L4-F1
#
_entry.id   AF-A0A346S1L4-F1
#
_cell.length_a   1.000
_cell.length_b   1.000
_cell.length_c   1.000
_cell.angle_alpha   90.00
_cell.angle_beta   90.00
_cell.angle_gamma   90.00
#
_symmetry.space_group_name_H-M   'P 1'
#
loop_
_entity.id
_entity.type
_entity.pdbx_description
1 polymer ?
#
loop_
_entity_poly.entity_id
_entity_poly.type
_entity_poly.pdbx_seq_one_letter_code
_entity_poly.pdbx_strand_id
1 'polypeptide(L)'
;MLALETTESDQRPGSPAEAIGAAFRSARNARGMSGEALASATGLSRRTIIKIEQGDESVAFGSYRAVAQCLNLDWLLDAFCTDANKSSPHLPRYYLSGASALSLPPEDGRPPALWYSSSLSNPKNWRVAGKHLTHTGELIGVIGLWNATKAISLYGVTVPCMWAASPERAVFDLLIHHCEIKRKAVPNIQASDIDDVVDLEQVINWIGLCRAFLSREGEENIGDWLEGVY
;
A
#
# COMPACT_ATOMS: atom_id res chain seq x y z
N MET A 1 18.91 20.05 46.17
CA MET A 1 18.20 19.08 45.30
C MET A 1 17.86 19.85 44.03
N LEU A 2 18.70 19.74 42.99
CA LEU A 2 18.58 20.52 41.76
C LEU A 2 17.44 19.97 40.89
N ALA A 3 16.58 20.87 40.41
CA ALA A 3 15.63 20.60 39.35
C ALA A 3 16.39 20.52 38.02
N LEU A 4 16.32 19.39 37.34
CA LEU A 4 16.73 19.26 35.94
C LEU A 4 15.49 19.55 35.09
N GLU A 5 15.38 20.78 34.63
CA GLU A 5 14.54 21.14 33.49
C GLU A 5 15.04 20.36 32.28
N THR A 6 14.27 19.35 31.87
CA THR A 6 14.50 18.68 30.60
C THR A 6 13.74 19.50 29.56
N THR A 7 14.47 20.28 28.77
CA THR A 7 13.95 20.95 27.59
C THR A 7 13.59 19.89 26.55
N GLU A 8 12.34 19.43 26.59
CA GLU A 8 11.74 18.73 25.46
C GLU A 8 11.75 19.69 24.26
N SER A 9 12.62 19.41 23.29
CA SER A 9 12.59 20.11 22.01
C SER A 9 11.25 19.82 21.32
N ASP A 10 10.46 20.87 21.16
CA ASP A 10 9.21 20.94 20.38
C ASP A 10 9.49 20.55 18.90
N GLN A 11 9.63 19.27 18.60
CA GLN A 11 9.60 18.76 17.23
C GLN A 11 8.15 18.63 16.79
N ARG A 12 7.59 19.77 16.36
CA ARG A 12 6.41 19.72 15.51
C ARG A 12 6.78 18.96 14.22
N PRO A 13 5.93 18.04 13.74
CA PRO A 13 6.13 17.49 12.41
C PRO A 13 6.14 18.65 11.42
N GLY A 14 7.21 18.76 10.63
CA GLY A 14 7.36 19.82 9.63
C GLY A 14 6.21 19.82 8.64
N SER A 15 5.96 20.98 8.01
CA SER A 15 4.88 21.12 7.04
C SER A 15 5.10 20.14 5.86
N PRO A 16 4.03 19.74 5.13
CA PRO A 16 4.17 18.90 3.94
C PRO A 16 5.18 19.46 2.93
N ALA A 17 5.25 20.78 2.78
CA ALA A 17 6.20 21.44 1.91
C ALA A 17 7.66 21.26 2.39
N GLU A 18 7.91 21.37 3.70
CA GLU A 18 9.23 21.13 4.30
C GLU A 18 9.68 19.66 4.11
N ALA A 19 8.75 18.71 4.22
CA ALA A 19 9.01 17.29 3.96
C ALA A 19 9.42 17.04 2.49
N ILE A 20 8.74 17.68 1.53
CA ILE A 20 9.08 17.62 0.10
C ILE A 20 10.47 18.21 -0.15
N GLY A 21 10.75 19.38 0.43
CA GLY A 21 12.06 20.02 0.32
C GLY A 21 13.19 19.14 0.87
N ALA A 22 12.96 18.49 2.01
CA ALA A 22 13.89 17.54 2.60
C ALA A 22 14.12 16.29 1.71
N ALA A 23 13.08 15.79 1.04
CA ALA A 23 13.19 14.67 0.12
C ALA A 23 14.05 15.03 -1.10
N PHE A 24 13.86 16.21 -1.70
CA PHE A 24 14.68 16.70 -2.82
C PHE A 24 16.14 16.90 -2.41
N ARG A 25 16.39 17.48 -1.24
CA ARG A 25 17.74 17.60 -0.68
C ARG A 25 18.41 16.24 -0.51
N SER A 26 17.69 15.28 0.04
CA SER A 26 18.20 13.91 0.27
C SER A 26 18.52 13.21 -1.05
N ALA A 27 17.63 13.31 -2.04
CA ALA A 27 17.79 12.72 -3.35
C ALA A 27 18.91 13.36 -4.18
N ARG A 28 19.12 14.68 -4.02
CA ARG A 28 20.27 15.38 -4.59
C ARG A 28 21.57 14.88 -3.96
N ASN A 29 21.63 14.79 -2.63
CA ASN A 29 22.80 14.32 -1.90
C ASN A 29 23.15 12.86 -2.24
N ALA A 30 22.15 11.99 -2.35
CA ALA A 30 22.34 10.59 -2.74
C ALA A 30 22.98 10.43 -4.13
N ARG A 31 22.84 11.44 -5.00
CA ARG A 31 23.44 11.50 -6.34
C ARG A 31 24.77 12.25 -6.37
N GLY A 32 25.29 12.68 -5.23
CA GLY A 32 26.52 13.48 -5.14
C GLY A 32 26.41 14.86 -5.83
N MET A 33 25.20 15.33 -6.12
CA MET A 33 25.00 16.61 -6.80
C MET A 33 25.10 17.77 -5.80
N SER A 34 25.88 18.80 -6.12
CA SER A 34 25.86 20.06 -5.37
C SER A 34 24.61 20.87 -5.70
N GLY A 35 24.23 21.82 -4.84
CA GLY A 35 23.15 22.76 -5.14
C GLY A 35 23.40 23.58 -6.41
N GLU A 36 24.67 23.86 -6.73
CA GLU A 36 25.06 24.56 -7.96
C GLU A 36 24.91 23.67 -9.20
N ALA A 37 25.25 22.38 -9.07
CA ALA A 37 25.09 21.42 -10.15
C ALA A 37 23.60 21.20 -10.48
N LEU A 38 22.74 21.14 -9.45
CA LEU A 38 21.29 21.03 -9.65
C LEU A 38 20.70 22.31 -10.24
N ALA A 39 21.15 23.49 -9.78
CA ALA A 39 20.75 24.78 -10.34
C ALA A 39 21.06 24.85 -11.84
N SER A 40 22.30 24.49 -12.23
CA SER A 40 22.73 24.44 -13.63
C SER A 40 21.90 23.45 -14.46
N ALA A 41 21.69 22.23 -13.95
CA ALA A 41 20.94 21.19 -14.66
C ALA A 41 19.45 21.51 -14.85
N THR A 42 18.86 22.34 -14.00
CA THR A 42 17.44 22.74 -14.05
C THR A 42 17.22 24.11 -14.69
N GLY A 43 18.28 24.88 -14.94
CA GLY A 43 18.19 26.29 -15.37
C GLY A 43 17.66 27.23 -14.29
N LEU A 44 17.58 26.81 -13.03
CA LEU A 44 17.12 27.60 -11.89
C LEU A 44 18.29 28.28 -11.17
N SER A 45 18.01 29.35 -10.42
CA SER A 45 19.03 29.96 -9.56
C SER A 45 19.33 29.08 -8.34
N ARG A 46 20.57 29.12 -7.82
CA ARG A 46 20.93 28.45 -6.55
C ARG A 46 20.02 28.85 -5.39
N ARG A 47 19.59 30.12 -5.34
CA ARG A 47 18.65 30.63 -4.34
C ARG A 47 17.28 29.96 -4.45
N THR A 48 16.80 29.69 -5.66
CA THR A 48 15.56 28.95 -5.90
C THR A 48 15.68 27.50 -5.44
N ILE A 49 16.81 26.83 -5.69
CA ILE A 49 17.07 25.47 -5.19
C ILE A 49 17.02 25.43 -3.65
N ILE A 50 17.64 26.40 -2.97
CA ILE A 50 17.61 26.47 -1.50
C ILE A 50 16.19 26.62 -0.97
N LYS A 51 15.40 27.53 -1.55
CA LYS A 51 13.98 27.74 -1.18
C LYS A 51 13.15 26.48 -1.38
N ILE A 52 13.35 25.78 -2.50
CA ILE A 52 12.69 24.50 -2.80
C ILE A 52 13.05 23.44 -1.74
N GLU A 53 14.33 23.29 -1.40
CA GLU A 53 14.75 22.32 -0.38
C GLU A 53 14.34 22.69 1.04
N GLN A 54 13.91 23.94 1.27
CA GLN A 54 13.33 24.40 2.52
C GLN A 54 11.80 24.28 2.54
N GLY A 55 11.16 23.92 1.43
CA GLY A 55 9.70 23.83 1.35
C GLY A 55 9.00 25.18 1.31
N ASP A 56 9.64 26.20 0.72
CA ASP A 56 9.06 27.55 0.61
C ASP A 56 7.85 27.55 -0.35
N GLU A 57 6.67 27.82 0.20
CA GLU A 57 5.38 27.85 -0.51
C GLU A 57 5.29 28.99 -1.55
N SER A 58 6.14 30.02 -1.46
CA SER A 58 6.18 31.12 -2.44
C SER A 58 6.81 30.73 -3.77
N VAL A 59 7.48 29.59 -3.85
CA VAL A 59 8.12 29.14 -5.09
C VAL A 59 7.08 28.54 -6.05
N ALA A 60 7.07 29.04 -7.29
CA ALA A 60 6.17 28.56 -8.32
C ALA A 60 6.34 27.05 -8.55
N PHE A 61 5.22 26.32 -8.64
CA PHE A 61 5.18 24.87 -8.81
C PHE A 61 6.01 24.35 -10.01
N GLY A 62 6.07 25.11 -11.10
CA GLY A 62 6.92 24.77 -12.26
C GLY A 62 8.40 24.59 -11.91
N SER A 63 8.88 25.28 -10.87
CA SER A 63 10.27 25.15 -10.39
C SER A 63 10.47 23.87 -9.58
N TYR A 64 9.48 23.48 -8.75
CA TYR A 64 9.48 22.18 -8.09
C TYR A 64 9.47 21.03 -9.12
N ARG A 65 8.69 21.18 -10.20
CA ARG A 65 8.64 20.21 -11.31
C ARG A 65 9.96 20.04 -12.04
N ALA A 66 10.64 21.13 -12.36
CA ALA A 66 11.95 21.07 -13.00
C ALA A 66 12.98 20.32 -12.13
N VAL A 67 12.98 20.57 -10.81
CA VAL A 67 13.86 19.86 -9.87
C VAL A 67 13.50 18.38 -9.76
N ALA A 68 12.22 18.05 -9.65
CA ALA A 68 11.76 16.67 -9.57
C ALA A 68 12.18 15.86 -10.80
N GLN A 69 11.95 16.38 -12.00
CA GLN A 69 12.36 15.73 -13.26
C GLN A 69 13.88 15.53 -13.33
N CYS A 70 14.66 16.54 -12.95
CA CYS A 70 16.12 16.43 -12.94
C CYS A 70 16.62 15.36 -11.96
N LEU A 71 15.89 15.12 -10.88
CA LEU A 71 16.21 14.11 -9.87
C LEU A 71 15.48 12.77 -10.08
N ASN A 72 14.78 12.58 -11.21
CA ASN A 72 13.90 11.42 -11.47
C ASN A 72 12.95 11.13 -10.29
N LEU A 73 12.38 12.21 -9.73
CA LEU A 73 11.36 12.24 -8.68
C LEU A 73 10.05 12.86 -9.19
N ASP A 74 9.86 12.93 -10.50
CA ASP A 74 8.61 13.31 -11.15
C ASP A 74 7.41 12.57 -10.56
N TRP A 75 7.55 11.27 -10.27
CA TRP A 75 6.56 10.48 -9.55
C TRP A 75 6.13 11.06 -8.19
N LEU A 76 7.03 11.77 -7.49
CA LEU A 76 6.75 12.37 -6.18
C LEU A 76 5.79 13.54 -6.33
N LEU A 77 5.87 14.28 -7.44
CA LEU A 77 4.90 15.34 -7.74
C LEU A 77 3.59 14.79 -8.27
N ASP A 78 3.62 13.69 -9.01
CA ASP A 78 2.41 12.98 -9.40
C ASP A 78 1.65 12.49 -8.16
N ALA A 79 2.36 12.04 -7.11
CA ALA A 79 1.78 11.65 -5.83
C ALA A 79 1.07 12.80 -5.07
N PHE A 80 1.40 14.06 -5.35
CA PHE A 80 0.73 15.24 -4.76
C PHE A 80 -0.26 15.93 -5.71
N CYS A 81 -0.11 15.78 -7.03
CA CYS A 81 -0.97 16.40 -8.04
C CYS A 81 -2.21 15.58 -8.37
N THR A 82 -2.26 14.32 -7.99
CA THR A 82 -3.52 13.60 -7.79
C THR A 82 -3.99 13.88 -6.36
N ASP A 83 -4.75 14.95 -6.04
CA ASP A 83 -6.04 15.34 -6.61
C ASP A 83 -6.36 16.83 -6.42
N ALA A 84 -6.60 17.57 -7.51
CA ALA A 84 -7.82 18.40 -7.52
C ALA A 84 -9.06 17.54 -7.87
N ASN A 85 -8.84 16.35 -8.47
CA ASN A 85 -9.81 15.27 -8.62
C ASN A 85 -9.12 14.02 -9.25
N LYS A 86 -9.09 12.90 -8.52
CA LYS A 86 -8.75 11.50 -8.91
C LYS A 86 -7.29 11.00 -8.90
N SER A 87 -7.09 10.13 -7.90
CA SER A 87 -5.89 9.57 -7.31
C SER A 87 -5.12 8.61 -8.24
N SER A 88 -3.79 8.67 -8.30
CA SER A 88 -2.96 7.54 -8.75
C SER A 88 -2.15 7.01 -7.55
N PRO A 89 -2.55 5.87 -6.98
CA PRO A 89 -2.03 5.38 -5.71
C PRO A 89 -0.68 4.71 -5.89
N HIS A 90 0.30 5.02 -5.04
CA HIS A 90 1.37 4.08 -4.79
C HIS A 90 0.76 2.75 -4.31
N LEU A 91 1.22 1.64 -4.89
CA LEU A 91 0.85 0.30 -4.44
C LEU A 91 1.09 0.21 -2.93
N PRO A 92 0.05 -0.11 -2.12
CA PRO A 92 0.23 -0.17 -0.69
C PRO A 92 1.18 -1.31 -0.37
N ARG A 93 2.34 -1.00 0.24
CA ARG A 93 3.36 -1.98 0.61
C ARG A 93 2.85 -3.03 1.61
N TYR A 94 1.82 -2.67 2.37
CA TYR A 94 1.11 -3.56 3.29
C TYR A 94 -0.39 -3.26 3.20
N TYR A 95 -1.20 -4.31 3.27
CA TYR A 95 -2.65 -4.18 3.34
C TYR A 95 -3.25 -5.39 4.07
N LEU A 96 -4.42 -5.21 4.70
CA LEU A 96 -5.15 -6.31 5.33
C LEU A 96 -5.62 -7.29 4.27
N SER A 97 -5.38 -8.57 4.49
CA SER A 97 -5.72 -9.62 3.51
C SER A 97 -6.05 -10.94 4.21
N GLY A 98 -6.34 -11.99 3.43
CA GLY A 98 -6.78 -13.30 3.90
C GLY A 98 -7.93 -13.23 4.91
N ALA A 99 -7.86 -14.02 5.98
CA ALA A 99 -8.93 -14.11 6.98
C ALA A 99 -9.32 -12.76 7.61
N SER A 100 -8.38 -11.80 7.74
CA SER A 100 -8.72 -10.48 8.29
C SER A 100 -9.55 -9.64 7.33
N ALA A 101 -9.23 -9.66 6.03
CA ALA A 101 -10.02 -8.98 5.03
C ALA A 101 -11.38 -9.67 4.81
N LEU A 102 -11.41 -11.01 4.84
CA LEU A 102 -12.65 -11.77 4.73
C LEU A 102 -13.61 -11.56 5.91
N SER A 103 -13.08 -11.24 7.09
CA SER A 103 -13.90 -10.87 8.26
C SER A 103 -14.30 -9.39 8.30
N LEU A 104 -13.76 -8.56 7.40
CA LEU A 104 -14.06 -7.13 7.33
C LEU A 104 -15.26 -6.91 6.40
N PRO A 105 -16.30 -6.16 6.81
CA PRO A 105 -17.35 -5.75 5.89
C PRO A 105 -16.75 -4.91 4.75
N PRO A 106 -16.83 -5.37 3.49
CA PRO A 106 -16.31 -4.64 2.34
C PRO A 106 -17.10 -3.35 2.05
N GLU A 107 -16.49 -2.46 1.27
CA GLU A 107 -17.06 -1.14 0.91
C GLU A 107 -18.35 -1.23 0.08
N ASP A 108 -18.52 -2.32 -0.66
CA ASP A 108 -19.70 -2.60 -1.50
C ASP A 108 -20.97 -2.96 -0.68
N GLY A 109 -20.85 -3.11 0.65
CA GLY A 109 -21.96 -3.29 1.58
C GLY A 109 -22.45 -4.72 1.77
N ARG A 110 -21.83 -5.72 1.13
CA ARG A 110 -22.14 -7.14 1.40
C ARG A 110 -21.64 -7.55 2.81
N PRO A 111 -22.19 -8.61 3.40
CA PRO A 111 -21.67 -9.12 4.67
C PRO A 111 -20.23 -9.62 4.54
N PRO A 112 -19.45 -9.66 5.64
CA PRO A 112 -18.14 -10.31 5.62
C PRO A 112 -18.28 -11.81 5.33
N ALA A 113 -17.42 -12.33 4.46
CA ALA A 113 -17.40 -13.75 4.10
C ALA A 113 -17.12 -14.65 5.32
N LEU A 114 -16.24 -14.21 6.22
CA LEU A 114 -15.98 -14.89 7.49
C LEU A 114 -16.68 -14.18 8.67
N TRP A 115 -18.01 -14.06 8.60
CA TRP A 115 -18.84 -13.41 9.62
C TRP A 115 -18.80 -14.10 10.99
N TYR A 116 -18.51 -15.41 11.02
CA TYR A 116 -18.39 -16.22 12.23
C TYR A 116 -17.00 -16.15 12.88
N SER A 117 -16.04 -15.48 12.25
CA SER A 117 -14.64 -15.48 12.67
C SER A 117 -14.33 -14.33 13.62
N SER A 118 -13.52 -14.61 14.65
CA SER A 118 -12.99 -13.59 15.57
C SER A 118 -11.68 -12.96 15.07
N SER A 119 -11.31 -13.15 13.80
CA SER A 119 -10.03 -12.71 13.24
C SER A 119 -9.75 -11.21 13.39
N LEU A 120 -10.79 -10.38 13.50
CA LEU A 120 -10.65 -8.94 13.71
C LEU A 120 -10.58 -8.53 15.19
N SER A 121 -10.96 -9.40 16.13
CA SER A 121 -11.06 -9.07 17.57
C SER A 121 -9.73 -8.66 18.23
N ASN A 122 -8.60 -9.08 17.67
CA ASN A 122 -7.27 -8.77 18.18
C ASN A 122 -6.33 -8.41 17.03
N PRO A 123 -5.84 -7.16 16.94
CA PRO A 123 -4.88 -6.72 15.92
C PRO A 123 -3.63 -7.57 15.78
N LYS A 124 -3.20 -8.27 16.84
CA LYS A 124 -2.05 -9.19 16.79
C LYS A 124 -2.28 -10.41 15.89
N ASN A 125 -3.54 -10.79 15.68
CA ASN A 125 -3.94 -11.93 14.84
C ASN A 125 -4.19 -11.51 13.39
N TRP A 126 -4.10 -10.21 13.07
CA TRP A 126 -4.43 -9.73 11.75
C TRP A 126 -3.47 -10.26 10.68
N ARG A 127 -4.04 -10.67 9.56
CA ARG A 127 -3.32 -11.14 8.38
C ARG A 127 -3.08 -9.94 7.46
N VAL A 128 -1.80 -9.72 7.16
CA VAL A 128 -1.33 -8.54 6.43
C VAL A 128 -0.43 -9.02 5.28
N ALA A 129 -0.78 -8.65 4.06
CA ALA A 129 0.06 -8.90 2.88
C ALA A 129 1.37 -8.10 2.99
N GLY A 130 2.49 -8.71 2.61
CA GLY A 130 3.84 -8.15 2.78
C GLY A 130 4.46 -8.39 4.16
N LYS A 131 3.69 -8.88 5.14
CA LYS A 131 4.19 -9.24 6.48
C LYS A 131 3.92 -10.70 6.86
N HIS A 132 2.66 -11.11 6.74
CA HIS A 132 2.20 -12.45 7.13
C HIS A 132 1.80 -13.31 5.92
N LEU A 133 1.37 -12.66 4.84
CA LEU A 133 1.06 -13.23 3.54
C LEU A 133 2.00 -12.64 2.48
N THR A 134 2.17 -13.35 1.37
CA THR A 134 2.89 -12.83 0.20
C THR A 134 2.18 -11.56 -0.29
N HIS A 135 2.94 -10.53 -0.62
CA HIS A 135 2.39 -9.34 -1.27
C HIS A 135 2.22 -9.65 -2.77
N THR A 136 1.01 -9.44 -3.28
CA THR A 136 0.67 -9.80 -4.68
C THR A 136 0.42 -8.57 -5.56
N GLY A 137 0.76 -7.37 -5.08
CA GLY A 137 0.62 -6.15 -5.87
C GLY A 137 1.50 -6.14 -7.12
N GLU A 138 2.59 -6.90 -7.14
CA GLU A 138 3.41 -7.09 -8.35
C GLU A 138 2.71 -7.94 -9.43
N LEU A 139 1.70 -8.74 -9.07
CA LEU A 139 0.98 -9.59 -10.01
C LEU A 139 -0.20 -8.86 -10.66
N ILE A 140 -1.02 -8.20 -9.84
CA ILE A 140 -2.30 -7.61 -10.30
C ILE A 140 -2.50 -6.17 -9.78
N GLY A 141 -1.44 -5.53 -9.33
CA GLY A 141 -1.48 -4.14 -8.89
C GLY A 141 -2.41 -3.93 -7.69
N VAL A 142 -3.13 -2.80 -7.74
CA VAL A 142 -4.13 -2.39 -6.74
C VAL A 142 -5.51 -2.98 -6.97
N ILE A 143 -5.69 -3.88 -7.94
CA ILE A 143 -6.99 -4.47 -8.26
C ILE A 143 -7.59 -5.14 -7.02
N GLY A 144 -8.81 -4.78 -6.67
CA GLY A 144 -9.50 -5.32 -5.50
C GLY A 144 -8.93 -4.83 -4.16
N LEU A 145 -8.15 -3.76 -4.11
CA LEU A 145 -7.78 -3.07 -2.88
C LEU A 145 -8.65 -1.82 -2.66
N TRP A 146 -8.97 -1.53 -1.40
CA TRP A 146 -9.80 -0.39 -1.02
C TRP A 146 -9.33 0.26 0.28
N ASN A 147 -9.77 1.49 0.54
CA ASN A 147 -9.39 2.24 1.75
C ASN A 147 -10.30 1.87 2.93
N ALA A 148 -9.80 0.99 3.79
CA ALA A 148 -10.48 0.47 4.96
C ALA A 148 -10.34 1.32 6.24
N THR A 149 -9.76 2.52 6.15
CA THR A 149 -9.47 3.36 7.32
C THR A 149 -10.71 3.59 8.19
N LYS A 150 -11.83 3.97 7.56
CA LYS A 150 -13.10 4.20 8.26
C LYS A 150 -13.65 2.92 8.86
N ALA A 151 -13.64 1.81 8.11
CA ALA A 151 -14.15 0.52 8.58
C ALA A 151 -13.37 0.04 9.82
N ILE A 152 -12.04 0.13 9.78
CA ILE A 152 -11.17 -0.30 10.87
C ILE A 152 -11.29 0.58 12.13
N SER A 153 -11.60 1.87 11.97
CA SER A 153 -11.86 2.74 13.13
C SER A 153 -13.03 2.26 14.00
N LEU A 154 -14.02 1.57 13.41
CA LEU A 154 -15.15 0.99 14.14
C LEU A 154 -14.74 -0.17 15.05
N TYR A 155 -13.57 -0.76 14.81
CA TYR A 155 -12.96 -1.80 15.65
C TYR A 155 -11.97 -1.21 16.68
N GLY A 156 -11.99 0.10 16.90
CA GLY A 156 -11.18 0.78 17.91
C GLY A 156 -9.73 1.04 17.48
N VAL A 157 -9.39 0.89 16.20
CA VAL A 157 -8.04 1.10 15.68
C VAL A 157 -7.99 2.40 14.87
N THR A 158 -7.26 3.39 15.38
CA THR A 158 -7.08 4.68 14.71
C THR A 158 -5.72 4.71 14.03
N VAL A 159 -5.72 4.85 12.70
CA VAL A 159 -4.51 4.93 11.88
C VAL A 159 -4.70 5.97 10.76
N PRO A 160 -3.64 6.60 10.24
CA PRO A 160 -3.76 7.61 9.20
C PRO A 160 -4.32 7.07 7.87
N CYS A 161 -3.99 5.82 7.54
CA CYS A 161 -4.48 5.12 6.36
C CYS A 161 -4.35 3.61 6.56
N MET A 162 -5.37 2.85 6.15
CA MET A 162 -5.36 1.39 6.11
C MET A 162 -5.97 0.92 4.78
N TRP A 163 -5.20 0.14 4.02
CA TRP A 163 -5.70 -0.56 2.85
C TRP A 163 -6.15 -1.97 3.24
N ALA A 164 -7.22 -2.45 2.61
CA ALA A 164 -7.66 -3.84 2.72
C ALA A 164 -7.93 -4.43 1.33
N ALA A 165 -7.79 -5.74 1.24
CA ALA A 165 -8.29 -6.51 0.13
C ALA A 165 -9.83 -6.59 0.18
N SER A 166 -10.46 -6.57 -0.98
CA SER A 166 -11.78 -7.14 -1.20
C SER A 166 -11.76 -8.64 -0.88
N PRO A 167 -12.91 -9.24 -0.57
CA PRO A 167 -13.01 -10.69 -0.38
C PRO A 167 -12.36 -11.52 -1.50
N GLU A 168 -12.56 -11.19 -2.77
CA GLU A 168 -11.94 -11.87 -3.92
C GLU A 168 -10.41 -11.72 -3.86
N ARG A 169 -9.92 -10.51 -3.57
CA ARG A 169 -8.47 -10.25 -3.50
C ARG A 169 -7.84 -10.96 -2.32
N ALA A 170 -8.58 -11.09 -1.22
CA ALA A 170 -8.14 -11.82 -0.04
C ALA A 170 -8.02 -13.33 -0.32
N VAL A 171 -8.95 -13.92 -1.08
CA VAL A 171 -8.87 -15.31 -1.54
C VAL A 171 -7.72 -15.49 -2.53
N PHE A 172 -7.59 -14.61 -3.52
CA PHE A 172 -6.45 -14.62 -4.46
C PHE A 172 -5.10 -14.60 -3.71
N ASP A 173 -4.95 -13.72 -2.72
CA ASP A 173 -3.73 -13.65 -1.91
C ASP A 173 -3.47 -14.93 -1.10
N LEU A 174 -4.52 -15.55 -0.56
CA LEU A 174 -4.40 -16.83 0.15
C LEU A 174 -3.94 -17.94 -0.80
N LEU A 175 -4.53 -18.02 -1.99
CA LEU A 175 -4.19 -19.01 -3.01
C LEU A 175 -2.74 -18.86 -3.48
N ILE A 176 -2.32 -17.64 -3.84
CA ILE A 176 -0.92 -17.38 -4.21
C ILE A 176 0.02 -17.70 -3.05
N HIS A 177 -0.29 -17.26 -1.82
CA HIS A 177 0.60 -17.49 -0.69
C HIS A 177 0.73 -18.96 -0.30
N HIS A 178 -0.38 -19.70 -0.26
CA HIS A 178 -0.40 -21.08 0.22
C HIS A 178 -0.08 -22.08 -0.88
N CYS A 179 -0.80 -22.02 -2.00
CA CYS A 179 -0.68 -22.99 -3.07
C CYS A 179 0.57 -22.74 -3.94
N GLU A 180 0.82 -21.48 -4.34
CA GLU A 180 1.99 -21.17 -5.16
C GLU A 180 3.28 -21.04 -4.33
N ILE A 181 3.31 -20.20 -3.30
CA ILE A 181 4.57 -19.91 -2.60
C ILE A 181 4.92 -20.99 -1.56
N LYS A 182 3.93 -21.49 -0.81
CA LYS A 182 4.18 -22.48 0.26
C LYS A 182 3.99 -23.94 -0.15
N ARG A 183 3.39 -24.21 -1.32
CA ARG A 183 3.02 -25.56 -1.78
C ARG A 183 2.19 -26.33 -0.75
N LYS A 184 1.18 -25.68 -0.19
CA LYS A 184 0.28 -26.24 0.83
C LYS A 184 -1.15 -25.79 0.59
N ALA A 185 -2.10 -26.58 1.05
CA ALA A 185 -3.50 -26.19 1.10
C ALA A 185 -3.70 -24.91 1.94
N VAL A 186 -4.70 -24.11 1.58
CA VAL A 186 -5.15 -22.97 2.38
C VAL A 186 -5.77 -23.51 3.68
N PRO A 187 -5.29 -23.07 4.86
CA PRO A 187 -5.77 -23.60 6.12
C PRO A 187 -7.13 -22.99 6.51
N ASN A 188 -8.04 -23.84 6.99
CA ASN A 188 -9.28 -23.47 7.70
C ASN A 188 -10.28 -22.60 6.91
N ILE A 189 -10.15 -22.54 5.58
CA ILE A 189 -11.09 -21.84 4.70
C ILE A 189 -11.25 -22.70 3.45
N GLN A 190 -12.47 -23.11 3.14
CA GLN A 190 -12.81 -23.84 1.92
C GLN A 190 -13.62 -22.94 0.98
N ALA A 191 -13.60 -23.22 -0.32
CA ALA A 191 -14.35 -22.44 -1.31
C ALA A 191 -15.85 -22.40 -0.99
N SER A 192 -16.43 -23.55 -0.63
CA SER A 192 -17.86 -23.70 -0.28
C SER A 192 -18.28 -22.98 1.00
N ASP A 193 -17.33 -22.52 1.83
CA ASP A 193 -17.66 -21.79 3.06
C ASP A 193 -17.94 -20.31 2.79
N ILE A 194 -17.57 -19.81 1.60
CA ILE A 194 -17.54 -18.39 1.29
C ILE A 194 -18.08 -18.05 -0.11
N ASP A 195 -18.52 -19.03 -0.90
CA ASP A 195 -18.97 -18.85 -2.29
C ASP A 195 -20.33 -18.14 -2.42
N ASP A 196 -21.07 -18.02 -1.32
CA ASP A 196 -22.28 -17.21 -1.20
C ASP A 196 -21.99 -15.71 -1.11
N VAL A 197 -20.78 -15.34 -0.70
CA VAL A 197 -20.33 -13.95 -0.55
C VAL A 197 -19.27 -13.58 -1.57
N VAL A 198 -18.33 -14.48 -1.87
CA VAL A 198 -17.14 -14.23 -2.69
C VAL A 198 -17.36 -14.66 -4.14
N ASP A 199 -17.08 -13.76 -5.08
CA ASP A 199 -17.11 -14.08 -6.51
C ASP A 199 -15.87 -14.90 -6.89
N LEU A 200 -16.00 -16.22 -6.84
CA LEU A 200 -14.92 -17.14 -7.21
C LEU A 200 -14.61 -17.13 -8.71
N GLU A 201 -15.55 -16.74 -9.57
CA GLU A 201 -15.29 -16.56 -11.01
C GLU A 201 -14.31 -15.40 -11.22
N GLN A 202 -14.47 -14.30 -10.49
CA GLN A 202 -13.52 -13.19 -10.52
C GLN A 202 -12.12 -13.60 -10.04
N VAL A 203 -12.03 -14.46 -9.01
CA VAL A 203 -10.76 -15.01 -8.53
C VAL A 203 -10.11 -15.88 -9.62
N ILE A 204 -10.87 -16.78 -10.25
CA ILE A 204 -10.41 -17.61 -11.38
C ILE A 204 -9.86 -16.73 -12.51
N ASN A 205 -10.56 -15.65 -12.86
CA ASN A 205 -10.13 -14.71 -13.89
C ASN A 205 -8.77 -14.08 -13.54
N TRP A 206 -8.54 -13.66 -12.29
CA TRP A 206 -7.24 -13.10 -11.88
C TRP A 206 -6.12 -14.13 -11.84
N ILE A 207 -6.40 -15.36 -11.42
CA ILE A 207 -5.45 -16.47 -11.54
C ILE A 207 -5.09 -16.70 -13.02
N GLY A 208 -6.08 -16.67 -13.91
CA GLY A 208 -5.87 -16.78 -15.36
C GLY A 208 -4.94 -15.70 -15.93
N LEU A 209 -5.08 -14.44 -15.48
CA LEU A 209 -4.17 -13.35 -15.85
C LEU A 209 -2.73 -13.59 -15.41
N CYS A 210 -2.54 -14.34 -14.32
CA CYS A 210 -1.23 -14.61 -13.73
C CYS A 210 -0.62 -15.94 -14.18
N ARG A 211 -1.33 -16.77 -14.97
CA ARG A 211 -0.95 -18.13 -15.34
C ARG A 211 0.51 -18.26 -15.81
N ALA A 212 1.00 -17.32 -16.61
CA ALA A 212 2.37 -17.32 -17.12
C ALA A 212 3.46 -17.22 -16.03
N PHE A 213 3.09 -16.76 -14.83
CA PHE A 213 3.97 -16.60 -13.67
C PHE A 213 3.78 -17.68 -12.61
N LEU A 214 2.77 -18.54 -12.75
CA LEU A 214 2.49 -19.63 -11.82
C LEU A 214 3.25 -20.89 -12.26
N SER A 215 3.71 -21.66 -11.28
CA SER A 215 4.19 -23.00 -11.56
C SER A 215 3.01 -23.94 -11.81
N ARG A 216 3.28 -25.05 -12.51
CA ARG A 216 2.28 -26.10 -12.74
C ARG A 216 1.69 -26.66 -11.44
N GLU A 217 2.53 -26.97 -10.46
CA GLU A 217 2.09 -27.50 -9.16
C GLU A 217 1.23 -26.49 -8.38
N GLY A 218 1.57 -25.20 -8.44
CA GLY A 218 0.76 -24.16 -7.82
C GLY A 218 -0.58 -24.02 -8.50
N GLU A 219 -0.61 -24.08 -9.83
CA GLU A 219 -1.84 -24.02 -10.60
C GLU A 219 -2.77 -25.20 -10.32
N GLU A 220 -2.22 -26.42 -10.24
CA GLU A 220 -2.95 -27.64 -9.84
C GLU A 220 -3.54 -27.48 -8.43
N ASN A 221 -2.73 -27.11 -7.43
CA ASN A 221 -3.21 -26.89 -6.05
C ASN A 221 -4.26 -25.77 -5.92
N ILE A 222 -4.21 -24.75 -6.79
CA ILE A 222 -5.21 -23.68 -6.83
C ILE A 222 -6.52 -24.22 -7.42
N GLY A 223 -6.44 -24.99 -8.50
CA GLY A 223 -7.58 -25.67 -9.11
C GLY A 223 -8.28 -26.58 -8.12
N ASP A 224 -7.54 -27.46 -7.45
CA ASP A 224 -8.06 -28.38 -6.43
C ASP A 224 -8.83 -27.63 -5.33
N TRP A 225 -8.26 -26.52 -4.82
CA TRP A 225 -8.93 -25.70 -3.81
C TRP A 225 -10.22 -25.06 -4.32
N LEU A 226 -10.23 -24.57 -5.57
CA LEU A 226 -11.40 -23.93 -6.19
C LEU A 226 -12.52 -24.93 -6.50
N GLU A 227 -12.17 -26.17 -6.86
CA GLU A 227 -13.13 -27.24 -7.13
C GLU A 227 -13.61 -27.95 -5.86
N GLY A 228 -13.00 -27.66 -4.70
CA GLY A 228 -13.31 -28.32 -3.42
C GLY A 228 -12.84 -29.78 -3.38
N VAL A 229 -11.84 -30.12 -4.20
CA VAL A 229 -11.22 -31.45 -4.24
C VAL A 229 -10.02 -31.41 -3.30
N TYR A 230 -10.12 -32.05 -2.14
CA TYR A 230 -9.04 -32.12 -1.14
C TYR A 230 -8.65 -33.56 -0.83
#